data_AF-A0A1S1L2W2-F1
#
_entry.id   AF-A0A1S1L2W2-F1
#
_cell.length_a   1.000
_cell.length_b   1.000
_cell.length_c   1.000
_cell.angle_alpha   90.00
_cell.angle_beta   90.00
_cell.angle_gamma   90.00
#
_symmetry.space_group_name_H-M   'P 1'
#
loop_
_entity.id
_entity.type
_entity.pdbx_description
1 polymer ?
#
loop_
_entity_poly.entity_id
_entity_poly.type
_entity_poly.pdbx_seq_one_letter_code
_entity_poly.pdbx_strand_id
1 'polypeptide(L)' 'MHNVFDIRNVIAALLGIFGLILVGVGIHDASVHNLAKAGGNVNLWTGIAMTLVAVVFVAWALRRPVQTDSSDEN' A
#
# COMPACT_ATOMS: atom_id res chain seq x y z
N MET A 1 -1.21 -16.48 -17.21
CA MET A 1 -1.51 -15.39 -16.25
C MET A 1 -0.67 -15.65 -15.02
N HIS A 2 0.29 -14.77 -14.70
CA HIS A 2 1.02 -14.83 -13.43
C HIS A 2 0.03 -14.99 -12.27
N ASN A 3 0.36 -15.83 -11.28
CA ASN A 3 -0.45 -16.06 -10.08
C ASN A 3 -1.01 -14.74 -9.54
N VAL A 4 -2.29 -14.48 -9.80
CA VAL A 4 -2.98 -13.24 -9.40
C VAL A 4 -3.04 -13.15 -7.86
N PHE A 5 -2.90 -14.29 -7.18
CA PHE A 5 -2.86 -14.44 -5.74
C PHE A 5 -1.43 -14.50 -5.17
N ASP A 6 -0.56 -13.57 -5.57
CA ASP A 6 0.70 -13.33 -4.85
C ASP A 6 0.42 -12.45 -3.61
N ILE A 7 0.84 -12.93 -2.43
CA ILE A 7 0.68 -12.21 -1.15
C ILE A 7 1.25 -10.78 -1.21
N ARG A 8 2.32 -10.55 -1.98
CA ARG A 8 2.94 -9.23 -2.13
C ARG A 8 2.01 -8.26 -2.84
N ASN A 9 1.28 -8.74 -3.83
CA ASN A 9 0.34 -7.96 -4.59
C ASN A 9 -0.91 -7.66 -3.75
N VAL A 10 -1.35 -8.61 -2.91
CA VAL A 10 -2.43 -8.40 -1.94
C VAL A 10 -2.05 -7.35 -0.90
N ILE A 11 -0.86 -7.46 -0.29
CA ILE A 11 -0.36 -6.47 0.68
C ILE A 11 -0.22 -5.09 0.03
N ALA A 12 0.36 -5.02 -1.18
CA ALA A 12 0.49 -3.78 -1.92
C ALA A 12 -0.86 -3.12 -2.21
N ALA A 13 -1.87 -3.90 -2.63
CA ALA A 13 -3.19 -3.38 -2.93
C ALA A 13 -3.88 -2.84 -1.66
N LEU A 14 -3.86 -3.60 -0.57
CA LEU A 14 -4.46 -3.18 0.70
C LEU A 14 -3.80 -1.91 1.23
N LEU A 15 -2.47 -1.92 1.40
CA LEU A 15 -1.74 -0.75 1.89
C LEU A 15 -1.86 0.45 0.96
N GLY A 16 -1.84 0.22 -0.36
CA GLY A 16 -1.96 1.27 -1.36
C GLY A 16 -3.32 1.95 -1.32
N ILE A 17 -4.41 1.18 -1.32
CA ILE A 17 -5.78 1.73 -1.28
C ILE A 17 -6.01 2.48 0.02
N PHE A 18 -5.72 1.87 1.18
CA PHE A 18 -5.91 2.53 2.47
C PHE A 18 -4.98 3.74 2.65
N GLY A 19 -3.73 3.65 2.20
CA GLY A 19 -2.78 4.75 2.25
C GLY A 19 -3.24 5.95 1.44
N LEU A 20 -3.73 5.74 0.22
CA LEU A 20 -4.27 6.81 -0.63
C LEU A 20 -5.53 7.45 -0.03
N ILE A 21 -6.42 6.66 0.57
CA ILE A 21 -7.59 7.19 1.29
C ILE A 21 -7.13 8.09 2.43
N LEU A 22 -6.17 7.65 3.25
CA LEU A 22 -5.66 8.44 4.37
C LEU A 22 -4.92 9.71 3.93
N VAL A 23 -4.20 9.68 2.82
CA VAL A 23 -3.61 10.88 2.20
C VAL A 23 -4.71 11.86 1.80
N GLY A 24 -5.76 11.38 1.12
CA GLY A 24 -6.89 12.23 0.71
C GLY A 24 -7.62 12.86 1.91
N VAL A 25 -7.92 12.06 2.94
CA VAL A 25 -8.51 12.54 4.20
C VAL A 25 -7.57 13.54 4.87
N GLY A 26 -6.28 13.24 4.96
CA GLY A 26 -5.29 14.11 5.58
C GLY A 26 -5.18 15.46 4.88
N ILE A 27 -5.18 15.49 3.55
CA ILE A 27 -5.17 16.75 2.78
C ILE A 27 -6.44 17.56 3.03
N HIS A 28 -7.61 16.91 3.11
CA HIS A 28 -8.88 17.60 3.32
C HIS A 28 -9.06 18.10 4.77
N ASP A 29 -8.55 17.35 5.75
CA ASP A 29 -8.75 17.59 7.18
C ASP A 29 -7.64 18.45 7.83
N ALA A 30 -6.94 19.27 7.05
CA ALA A 30 -5.80 20.07 7.48
C ALA A 30 -6.17 21.33 8.33
N SER A 31 -7.18 21.24 9.19
CA SER A 31 -7.56 22.33 10.09
C SER A 31 -6.59 22.46 11.28
N VAL A 32 -6.31 23.69 11.73
CA VAL A 32 -5.42 23.97 12.88
C VAL A 32 -5.86 23.23 14.15
N HIS A 33 -7.18 23.05 14.34
CA HIS A 33 -7.74 22.31 15.46
C HIS A 33 -7.42 20.81 15.42
N ASN A 34 -7.35 20.21 14.23
CA ASN A 34 -7.05 18.78 14.06
C ASN A 34 -5.55 18.50 14.11
N LEU A 35 -4.70 19.44 13.68
CA LEU A 35 -3.24 19.34 13.82
C LEU A 35 -2.78 19.33 15.29
N ALA A 36 -3.50 20.04 16.17
CA ALA A 36 -3.14 20.16 17.59
C ALA A 36 -3.42 18.90 18.42
N LYS A 37 -4.32 18.02 17.98
CA LYS A 37 -4.77 16.85 18.76
C LYS A 37 -3.71 15.73 18.87
N ALA A 38 -2.73 15.69 17.97
CA ALA A 38 -1.74 14.61 17.91
C ALA A 38 -0.33 15.05 17.51
N GLY A 39 -0.02 16.36 17.58
CA GLY A 39 1.28 16.90 17.16
C GLY A 39 1.49 16.97 15.65
N GLY A 40 0.41 16.92 14.87
CA GLY A 40 0.42 16.97 13.40
C GLY A 40 -0.73 16.19 12.76
N ASN A 41 -0.75 16.14 11.43
CA ASN A 41 -1.76 15.41 10.66
C ASN A 41 -1.41 13.91 10.59
N VAL A 42 -1.89 13.14 11.56
CA VAL A 42 -1.59 11.70 11.66
C VAL A 42 -2.10 10.93 10.45
N ASN A 43 -3.28 11.27 9.92
CA ASN A 43 -3.83 10.64 8.72
C ASN A 43 -2.89 10.80 7.53
N LEU A 44 -2.38 12.01 7.31
CA LEU A 44 -1.47 12.30 6.20
C LEU A 44 -0.15 11.53 6.33
N TRP A 45 0.50 11.58 7.50
CA TRP A 45 1.78 10.89 7.71
C TRP A 45 1.63 9.36 7.62
N THR A 46 0.56 8.82 8.21
CA THR A 46 0.26 7.38 8.16
C THR A 46 -0.02 6.95 6.73
N GLY A 47 -0.84 7.72 6.00
CA GLY A 47 -1.17 7.47 4.60
C GLY A 47 0.07 7.47 3.71
N ILE A 48 0.95 8.46 3.85
CA ILE A 48 2.21 8.55 3.11
C ILE A 48 3.10 7.32 3.39
N ALA A 49 3.28 6.96 4.67
CA ALA A 49 4.09 5.80 5.04
C ALA A 49 3.52 4.50 4.42
N MET A 50 2.21 4.29 4.50
CA MET A 50 1.54 3.12 3.90
C MET A 50 1.70 3.10 2.37
N THR A 51 1.52 4.23 1.69
CA THR A 51 1.69 4.33 0.24
C THR A 51 3.14 4.03 -0.19
N LEU A 52 4.13 4.52 0.54
CA LEU A 52 5.54 4.21 0.26
C LEU A 52 5.83 2.71 0.40
N VAL A 53 5.34 2.07 1.46
CA VAL A 53 5.49 0.62 1.64
C VAL A 53 4.81 -0.14 0.51
N ALA A 54 3.60 0.27 0.10
CA ALA A 54 2.91 -0.34 -1.04
C ALA A 54 3.75 -0.29 -2.32
N VAL A 55 4.34 0.87 -2.64
CA VAL A 55 5.25 1.03 -3.81
C VAL A 55 6.44 0.08 -3.73
N VAL A 56 7.03 -0.10 -2.56
CA VAL A 56 8.14 -1.05 -2.35
C VAL A 56 7.67 -2.48 -2.64
N PHE A 57 6.50 -2.88 -2.16
CA PHE A 57 5.95 -4.22 -2.41
C PHE A 57 5.63 -4.45 -3.88
N VAL A 58 5.05 -3.47 -4.57
CA VAL A 58 4.83 -3.55 -6.04
C VAL A 58 6.17 -3.71 -6.75
N ALA A 59 7.15 -2.87 -6.44
CA ALA A 59 8.47 -2.96 -7.05
C ALA A 59 9.15 -4.32 -6.80
N TRP A 60 8.97 -4.90 -5.61
CA TRP A 60 9.48 -6.23 -5.30
C TRP A 60 8.75 -7.35 -6.04
N ALA A 61 7.43 -7.28 -6.13
CA ALA A 61 6.61 -8.23 -6.90
C ALA A 61 7.00 -8.23 -8.38
N LEU A 62 7.21 -7.05 -8.96
CA LEU A 62 7.66 -6.89 -10.34
C LEU A 62 9.08 -7.45 -10.57
N ARG A 63 9.99 -7.30 -9.60
CA ARG A 63 11.39 -7.78 -9.73
C ARG A 63 11.56 -9.28 -9.51
N ARG A 64 10.66 -9.92 -8.77
CA ARG A 64 10.74 -11.36 -8.51
C ARG A 64 9.40 -12.03 -8.79
N PRO A 65 9.01 -12.24 -10.06
CA PRO A 65 7.74 -12.88 -10.39
C PRO A 65 7.66 -14.30 -9.80
N VAL A 66 6.47 -14.71 -9.35
CA VAL A 66 6.23 -16.07 -8.85
C VAL A 66 6.26 -17.02 -10.04
N GLN A 67 7.13 -18.04 -9.96
CA GLN A 67 7.18 -19.13 -10.92
C GLN A 67 6.05 -20.12 -10.58
N THR A 68 5.21 -20.42 -11.56
CA THR A 68 4.21 -21.48 -11.47
C THR A 68 4.80 -22.73 -12.09
N ASP A 69 5.01 -23.79 -11.31
CA ASP A 69 5.40 -25.09 -11.86
C ASP A 69 4.19 -25.67 -12.61
N SER A 70 4.27 -25.70 -13.94
CA SER A 70 3.31 -26.38 -14.80
C SER A 70 3.78 -27.80 -15.11
N SER A 71 4.02 -28.60 -14.07
CA SER A 71 4.39 -30.00 -14.19
C SER A 71 3.29 -30.89 -13.61
N ASP A 72 2.12 -30.83 -14.23
CA ASP A 72 1.04 -31.83 -14.09
C ASP A 72 1.06 -32.81 -15.29
N GLU A 73 2.25 -33.27 -15.70
CA GLU A 73 2.36 -34.34 -16.70
C GLU A 73 3.53 -35.28 -16.38
N ASN A 74 3.28 -36.25 -15.49
CA ASN A 74 3.51 -37.70 -15.67
C ASN A 74 2.97 -38.47 -14.45
#